data_AF-A0A453C137-F1
#
_entry.id   AF-A0A453C137-F1
#
_cell.length_a   1.000
_cell.length_b   1.000
_cell.length_c   1.000
_cell.angle_alpha   90.00
_cell.angle_beta   90.00
_cell.angle_gamma   90.00
#
_symmetry.space_group_name_H-M   'P 1'
#
loop_
_entity.id
_entity.type
_entity.pdbx_description
1 polymer ?
#
loop_
_entity_poly.entity_id
_entity_poly.type
_entity_poly.pdbx_seq_one_letter_code
_entity_poly.pdbx_strand_id
1 'polypeptide(L)'
;LYRKRVWTCKVSGKSNLTYEEALVSEQRAAEKAQQLPRELMSPVLQMIQYSTLNLTDLVNKIYGSLQENLFEGLELHAKRDGSESACKILKVVGSGKTTSYEVGWIGQDNAITSTSVLRADDLIRKKAPCGRNMLKIFIRESTSQNSPWIVHMDLAKKYGIPTEPPKDMIVTIFSCFLYSLSYYYDPNTSWLTEW
;
A
#
# COMPACT_ATOMS: atom_id res chain seq x y z
N LEU A 1 17.06 26.21 14.97
CA LEU A 1 17.01 25.06 14.02
C LEU A 1 15.61 24.84 13.45
N TYR A 2 14.55 24.83 14.27
CA TYR A 2 13.17 24.52 13.86
C TYR A 2 12.53 25.41 12.78
N ARG A 3 12.94 26.69 12.67
CA ARG A 3 12.47 27.62 11.62
C ARG A 3 13.27 27.54 10.30
N LYS A 4 14.35 26.74 10.25
CA LYS A 4 15.12 26.55 9.00
C LYS A 4 14.38 25.58 8.10
N ARG A 5 14.42 25.80 6.78
CA ARG A 5 13.81 24.94 5.77
C ARG A 5 14.71 23.77 5.37
N VAL A 6 15.04 22.94 6.35
CA VAL A 6 15.93 21.78 6.18
C VAL A 6 15.22 20.46 6.48
N TRP A 7 13.95 20.52 6.87
CA TRP A 7 13.19 19.35 7.29
C TRP A 7 12.53 18.68 6.09
N THR A 8 12.44 17.36 6.20
CA THR A 8 11.76 16.50 5.23
C THR A 8 10.70 15.69 5.96
N CYS A 9 9.48 15.70 5.43
CA CYS A 9 8.38 14.89 5.96
C CYS A 9 8.69 13.40 5.78
N LYS A 10 8.73 12.62 6.88
CA LYS A 10 9.07 11.19 6.85
C LYS A 10 8.15 10.37 5.94
N VAL A 11 6.86 10.69 5.93
CA VAL A 11 5.83 9.89 5.25
C VAL A 11 5.71 10.27 3.77
N SER A 12 5.58 11.56 3.47
CA SER A 12 5.41 12.04 2.09
C SER A 12 6.73 12.20 1.31
N GLY A 13 7.85 12.38 2.00
CA GLY A 13 9.16 12.70 1.41
C GLY A 13 9.30 14.13 0.90
N LYS A 14 8.34 15.04 1.19
CA LYS A 14 8.46 16.47 0.87
C LYS A 14 9.57 17.11 1.69
N SER A 15 10.55 17.73 1.03
CA SER A 15 11.70 18.41 1.63
C SER A 15 11.54 19.93 1.62
N ASN A 16 12.54 20.65 2.15
CA ASN A 16 12.59 22.11 2.22
C ASN A 16 11.45 22.70 3.07
N LEU A 17 11.09 22.00 4.16
CA LEU A 17 10.08 22.40 5.12
C LEU A 17 10.73 22.91 6.41
N THR A 18 10.04 23.78 7.13
CA THR A 18 10.29 23.99 8.57
C THR A 18 9.81 22.79 9.37
N TYR A 19 10.18 22.72 10.65
CA TYR A 19 9.76 21.62 11.52
C TYR A 19 8.23 21.52 11.63
N GLU A 20 7.55 22.65 11.85
CA GLU A 20 6.09 22.70 11.97
C GLU A 20 5.40 22.31 10.65
N GLU A 21 5.90 22.79 9.51
CA GLU A 21 5.39 22.41 8.19
C GLU A 21 5.59 20.90 7.92
N ALA A 22 6.73 20.34 8.31
CA ALA A 22 7.00 18.91 8.19
C ALA A 22 6.02 18.09 9.03
N LEU A 23 5.78 18.48 10.29
CA LEU A 23 4.84 17.80 11.18
C LEU A 23 3.40 17.82 10.64
N VAL A 24 2.93 18.97 10.15
CA VAL A 24 1.62 19.10 9.50
C VAL A 24 1.57 18.24 8.22
N SER A 25 2.66 18.18 7.47
CA SER A 25 2.74 17.33 6.29
C SER A 25 2.72 15.84 6.62
N GLU A 26 3.28 15.42 7.76
CA GLU A 26 3.24 14.04 8.24
C GLU A 26 1.82 13.64 8.61
N GLN A 27 1.12 14.47 9.40
CA GLN A 27 -0.27 14.21 9.79
C GLN A 27 -1.19 14.04 8.56
N ARG A 28 -1.11 14.96 7.59
CA ARG A 28 -1.89 14.88 6.35
C ARG A 28 -1.54 13.65 5.50
N ALA A 29 -0.27 13.24 5.52
CA ALA A 29 0.16 12.05 4.79
C ALA A 29 -0.34 10.76 5.47
N ALA A 30 -0.35 10.71 6.80
CA ALA A 30 -0.91 9.60 7.57
C ALA A 30 -2.43 9.48 7.34
N GLU A 31 -3.18 10.57 7.39
CA GLU A 31 -4.60 10.61 7.03
C GLU A 31 -4.84 10.11 5.60
N LYS A 32 -3.97 10.50 4.66
CA LYS A 32 -4.05 10.04 3.28
C LYS A 32 -3.76 8.54 3.16
N ALA A 33 -2.82 7.99 3.92
CA ALA A 33 -2.53 6.55 3.93
C ALA A 33 -3.75 5.72 4.32
N GLN A 34 -4.60 6.24 5.21
CA GLN A 34 -5.85 5.58 5.64
C GLN A 34 -6.92 5.52 4.54
N GLN A 35 -6.77 6.29 3.45
CA GLN A 35 -7.68 6.26 2.29
C GLN A 35 -7.44 5.07 1.36
N LEU A 36 -6.40 4.25 1.60
CA LEU A 36 -6.23 3.00 0.87
C LEU A 36 -7.46 2.09 1.14
N PRO A 37 -8.09 1.51 0.11
CA PRO A 37 -9.23 0.60 0.31
C PRO A 37 -8.88 -0.56 1.26
N ARG A 38 -9.83 -0.93 2.12
CA ARG A 38 -9.61 -1.95 3.17
C ARG A 38 -9.27 -3.31 2.56
N GLU A 39 -9.85 -3.62 1.41
CA GLU A 39 -9.65 -4.84 0.63
C GLU A 39 -8.19 -4.98 0.16
N LEU A 40 -7.49 -3.85 -0.02
CA LEU A 40 -6.10 -3.81 -0.45
C LEU A 40 -5.11 -3.84 0.72
N MET A 41 -5.54 -3.52 1.94
CA MET A 41 -4.66 -3.42 3.10
C MET A 41 -3.87 -4.71 3.34
N SER A 42 -4.58 -5.84 3.49
CA SER A 42 -3.92 -7.12 3.77
C SER A 42 -2.99 -7.56 2.62
N PRO A 43 -3.44 -7.61 1.34
CA PRO A 43 -2.54 -7.98 0.23
C PRO A 43 -1.32 -7.08 0.10
N VAL A 44 -1.48 -5.76 0.27
CA VAL A 44 -0.38 -4.80 0.17
C VAL A 44 0.61 -4.99 1.31
N LEU A 45 0.15 -5.11 2.55
CA LEU A 45 1.02 -5.33 3.71
C LEU A 45 1.80 -6.66 3.61
N GLN A 46 1.19 -7.72 3.07
CA GLN A 46 1.87 -8.99 2.82
C GLN A 46 3.01 -8.84 1.81
N MET A 47 2.82 -8.05 0.74
CA MET A 47 3.87 -7.79 -0.24
C MET A 47 5.00 -6.88 0.31
N ILE A 48 4.69 -6.04 1.29
CA ILE A 48 5.66 -5.16 1.95
C ILE A 48 6.54 -5.97 2.90
N GLN A 49 5.93 -6.77 3.77
CA GLN A 49 6.61 -7.49 4.83
C GLN A 49 7.79 -8.31 4.30
N TYR A 50 8.98 -8.07 4.85
CA TYR A 50 10.25 -8.68 4.48
C TYR A 50 10.73 -8.43 3.04
N SER A 51 10.12 -7.51 2.30
CA SER A 51 10.68 -7.09 1.01
C SER A 51 12.06 -6.46 1.22
N THR A 52 13.02 -6.78 0.36
CA THR A 52 14.37 -6.18 0.33
C THR A 52 14.54 -5.16 -0.78
N LEU A 53 13.49 -4.93 -1.58
CA LEU A 53 13.50 -3.96 -2.67
C LEU A 53 13.60 -2.53 -2.13
N ASN A 54 14.23 -1.62 -2.87
CA ASN A 54 14.10 -0.20 -2.57
C ASN A 54 12.63 0.26 -2.76
N LEU A 55 12.29 1.42 -2.19
CA LEU A 55 10.90 1.92 -2.20
C LEU A 55 10.30 2.02 -3.61
N THR A 56 11.07 2.46 -4.61
CA THR A 56 10.56 2.65 -5.97
C THR A 56 10.20 1.31 -6.61
N ASP A 57 11.09 0.32 -6.47
CA ASP A 57 10.87 -1.01 -7.03
C ASP A 57 9.77 -1.77 -6.29
N LEU A 58 9.69 -1.62 -4.96
CA LEU A 58 8.60 -2.18 -4.16
C LEU A 58 7.25 -1.61 -4.60
N VAL A 59 7.16 -0.29 -4.80
CA VAL A 59 5.94 0.38 -5.28
C VAL A 59 5.55 -0.13 -6.66
N ASN A 60 6.51 -0.29 -7.58
CA ASN A 60 6.22 -0.78 -8.92
C ASN A 60 5.76 -2.25 -8.90
N LYS A 61 6.38 -3.09 -8.08
CA LYS A 61 5.97 -4.49 -7.88
C LYS A 61 4.53 -4.58 -7.35
N ILE A 62 4.22 -3.85 -6.28
CA ILE A 62 2.87 -3.81 -5.70
C ILE A 62 1.88 -3.27 -6.71
N TYR A 63 2.21 -2.17 -7.39
CA TYR A 63 1.34 -1.56 -8.40
C TYR A 63 1.00 -2.55 -9.53
N GLY A 64 2.00 -3.29 -10.03
CA GLY A 64 1.79 -4.33 -11.05
C GLY A 64 0.88 -5.47 -10.55
N SER A 65 1.14 -6.00 -9.37
CA SER A 65 0.30 -7.04 -8.77
C SER A 65 -1.15 -6.58 -8.56
N LEU A 66 -1.34 -5.33 -8.13
CA LEU A 66 -2.66 -4.74 -7.98
C LEU A 66 -3.38 -4.50 -9.31
N GLN A 67 -2.69 -4.49 -10.46
CA GLN A 67 -3.30 -4.42 -11.79
C GLN A 67 -3.80 -5.77 -12.30
N GLU A 68 -3.26 -6.87 -11.81
CA GLU A 68 -3.67 -8.22 -12.23
C GLU A 68 -4.78 -8.78 -11.35
N ASN A 69 -4.80 -8.42 -10.06
CA ASN A 69 -5.77 -8.96 -9.11
C ASN A 69 -7.14 -8.27 -9.22
N LEU A 70 -8.19 -9.08 -9.37
CA LEU A 70 -9.60 -8.68 -9.40
C LEU A 70 -10.29 -9.15 -8.11
N PHE A 71 -11.03 -8.24 -7.47
CA PHE A 71 -11.67 -8.48 -6.17
C PHE A 71 -13.00 -7.73 -6.10
N GLU A 72 -13.84 -8.10 -5.13
CA GLU A 72 -15.16 -7.48 -4.92
C GLU A 72 -15.03 -5.99 -4.56
N GLY A 73 -15.93 -5.17 -5.08
CA GLY A 73 -15.92 -3.72 -4.92
C GLY A 73 -15.01 -2.98 -5.91
N LEU A 74 -14.21 -3.68 -6.73
CA LEU A 74 -13.33 -3.05 -7.71
C LEU A 74 -14.13 -2.48 -8.88
N GLU A 75 -13.90 -1.20 -9.18
CA GLU A 75 -14.50 -0.49 -10.33
C GLU A 75 -13.53 -0.48 -11.52
N LEU A 76 -14.04 -0.84 -12.70
CA LEU A 76 -13.28 -1.00 -13.94
C LEU A 76 -14.20 -0.84 -15.16
N HIS A 77 -13.70 -1.13 -16.36
CA HIS A 77 -14.53 -1.14 -17.57
C HIS A 77 -14.68 -2.55 -18.10
N ALA A 78 -15.77 -2.84 -18.78
CA ALA A 78 -15.95 -4.10 -19.47
C ALA A 78 -16.69 -3.89 -20.78
N LYS A 79 -16.57 -4.86 -21.69
CA LYS A 79 -17.36 -4.86 -22.92
C LYS A 79 -18.82 -5.20 -22.61
N ARG A 80 -19.72 -4.31 -23.02
CA ARG A 80 -21.18 -4.46 -22.98
C ARG A 80 -21.71 -4.16 -24.37
N ASP A 81 -22.37 -5.12 -24.99
CA ASP A 81 -23.03 -4.94 -26.31
C ASP A 81 -22.09 -4.34 -27.38
N GLY A 82 -20.81 -4.74 -27.36
CA GLY A 82 -19.78 -4.24 -28.27
C GLY A 82 -19.13 -2.89 -27.90
N SER A 83 -19.58 -2.24 -26.83
CA SER A 83 -19.05 -0.96 -26.33
C SER A 83 -18.40 -1.10 -24.95
N GLU A 84 -17.44 -0.25 -24.60
CA GLU A 84 -16.87 -0.22 -23.25
C GLU A 84 -17.80 0.52 -22.29
N SER A 85 -18.15 -0.10 -21.16
CA SER A 85 -18.99 0.51 -20.12
C SER A 85 -18.33 0.35 -18.75
N ALA A 86 -18.53 1.32 -17.85
CA ALA A 86 -18.03 1.23 -16.48
C ALA A 86 -18.83 0.19 -15.68
N CYS A 87 -18.14 -0.60 -14.87
CA CYS A 87 -18.74 -1.62 -14.03
C CYS A 87 -17.99 -1.79 -12.71
N LYS A 88 -18.66 -2.40 -11.73
CA LYS A 88 -18.13 -2.74 -10.42
C LYS A 88 -18.23 -4.24 -10.20
N ILE A 89 -17.15 -4.90 -9.79
CA ILE A 89 -17.21 -6.31 -9.39
C ILE A 89 -18.04 -6.38 -8.11
N LEU A 90 -19.17 -7.07 -8.17
CA LEU A 90 -20.04 -7.31 -7.01
C LEU A 90 -19.65 -8.61 -6.32
N LYS A 91 -19.29 -9.62 -7.12
CA LYS A 91 -18.95 -10.94 -6.61
C LYS A 91 -17.90 -11.64 -7.47
N VAL A 92 -16.95 -12.29 -6.82
CA VAL A 92 -16.04 -13.21 -7.50
C VAL A 92 -16.65 -14.61 -7.45
N VAL A 93 -17.02 -15.15 -8.61
CA VAL A 93 -17.67 -16.46 -8.74
C VAL A 93 -16.65 -17.44 -9.32
N GLY A 94 -16.06 -18.29 -8.48
CA GLY A 94 -15.05 -19.25 -8.89
C GLY A 94 -15.09 -20.56 -8.11
N SER A 95 -15.15 -21.68 -8.84
CA SER A 95 -14.98 -23.04 -8.33
C SER A 95 -14.06 -23.80 -9.29
N GLY A 96 -12.73 -23.63 -9.15
CA GLY A 96 -11.72 -24.33 -9.96
C GLY A 96 -11.00 -23.46 -11.00
N LYS A 97 -10.80 -23.97 -12.22
CA LYS A 97 -9.94 -23.38 -13.27
C LYS A 97 -10.48 -22.11 -13.95
N THR A 98 -11.76 -21.77 -13.76
CA THR A 98 -12.41 -20.66 -14.45
C THR A 98 -13.06 -19.72 -13.43
N THR A 99 -12.44 -18.55 -13.23
CA THR A 99 -13.01 -17.48 -12.40
C THR A 99 -13.88 -16.59 -13.28
N SER A 100 -15.12 -16.39 -12.86
CA SER A 100 -16.06 -15.42 -13.45
C SER A 100 -16.39 -14.35 -12.42
N TYR A 101 -16.86 -13.20 -12.90
CA TYR A 101 -17.13 -12.04 -12.07
C TYR A 101 -18.54 -11.57 -12.31
N GLU A 102 -19.34 -11.51 -11.26
CA GLU A 102 -20.61 -10.79 -11.30
C GLU A 102 -20.29 -9.30 -11.20
N VAL A 103 -20.66 -8.55 -12.23
CA VAL A 103 -20.42 -7.11 -12.31
C VAL A 103 -21.74 -6.35 -12.33
N GLY A 104 -21.79 -5.21 -11.66
CA GLY A 104 -22.86 -4.23 -11.76
C GLY A 104 -22.44 -3.08 -12.69
N TRP A 105 -23.26 -2.77 -13.68
CA TRP A 105 -23.00 -1.68 -14.63
C TRP A 105 -23.32 -0.32 -14.01
N ILE A 106 -22.36 0.61 -14.07
CA ILE A 106 -22.47 1.93 -13.45
C ILE A 106 -23.12 2.90 -14.43
N GLY A 107 -24.27 3.47 -14.03
CA GLY A 107 -24.99 4.51 -14.77
C GLY A 107 -24.40 5.92 -14.60
N GLN A 108 -25.04 6.92 -15.21
CA GLN A 108 -24.59 8.31 -15.14
C GLN A 108 -24.67 8.92 -13.72
N ASP A 109 -25.57 8.40 -12.89
CA ASP A 109 -25.79 8.77 -11.49
C ASP A 109 -24.91 7.98 -10.50
N ASN A 110 -23.94 7.21 -11.02
CA ASN A 110 -23.12 6.28 -10.24
C ASN A 110 -23.91 5.13 -9.58
N ALA A 111 -25.19 4.94 -9.95
CA ALA A 111 -25.99 3.82 -9.49
C ALA A 111 -25.74 2.56 -10.34
N ILE A 112 -25.94 1.39 -9.73
CA ILE A 112 -25.89 0.12 -10.43
C ILE A 112 -27.20 -0.05 -11.20
N THR A 113 -27.13 -0.08 -12.53
CA THR A 113 -28.29 -0.13 -13.43
C THR A 113 -28.73 -1.56 -13.76
N SER A 114 -27.78 -2.47 -13.94
CA SER A 114 -28.01 -3.88 -14.23
C SER A 114 -26.79 -4.71 -13.84
N THR A 115 -26.95 -6.03 -13.73
CA THR A 115 -25.85 -6.96 -13.44
C THR A 115 -25.58 -7.91 -14.61
N SER A 116 -24.36 -8.41 -14.70
CA SER A 116 -23.94 -9.40 -15.71
C SER A 116 -22.81 -10.26 -15.16
N VAL A 117 -22.64 -11.46 -15.70
CA VAL A 117 -21.52 -12.34 -15.35
C VAL A 117 -20.52 -12.35 -16.50
N LEU A 118 -19.28 -11.96 -16.21
CA LEU A 118 -18.22 -11.81 -17.19
C LEU A 118 -17.01 -12.67 -16.85
N ARG A 119 -16.21 -13.01 -17.87
CA ARG A 119 -14.89 -13.62 -17.68
C ARG A 119 -13.83 -12.54 -17.51
N ALA A 120 -12.66 -12.93 -16.98
CA ALA A 120 -11.54 -12.00 -16.82
C ALA A 120 -11.15 -11.32 -18.15
N ASP A 121 -11.23 -12.04 -19.27
CA ASP A 121 -10.87 -11.54 -20.61
C ASP A 121 -11.79 -10.42 -21.13
N ASP A 122 -13.02 -10.33 -20.61
CA ASP A 122 -13.99 -9.29 -20.99
C ASP A 122 -13.84 -8.02 -20.14
N LEU A 123 -13.05 -8.08 -19.06
CA LEU A 123 -12.78 -6.98 -18.15
C LEU A 123 -11.56 -6.19 -18.65
N ILE A 124 -11.76 -4.89 -18.85
CA ILE A 124 -10.77 -3.94 -19.35
C ILE A 124 -10.32 -3.04 -18.20
N ARG A 125 -9.04 -3.17 -17.81
CA ARG A 125 -8.47 -2.36 -16.74
C ARG A 125 -7.66 -1.20 -17.30
N LYS A 126 -8.12 0.03 -17.06
CA LYS A 126 -7.40 1.25 -17.49
C LYS A 126 -6.31 1.67 -16.50
N LYS A 127 -6.50 1.46 -15.18
CA LYS A 127 -5.55 1.85 -14.10
C LYS A 127 -5.62 0.90 -12.90
N ALA A 128 -4.55 0.86 -12.10
CA ALA A 128 -4.54 0.18 -10.80
C ALA A 128 -5.53 0.86 -9.83
N PRO A 129 -6.03 0.16 -8.79
CA PRO A 129 -7.06 0.69 -7.89
C PRO A 129 -6.56 1.85 -7.04
N CYS A 130 -5.24 1.99 -6.87
CA CYS A 130 -4.63 3.13 -6.22
C CYS A 130 -3.37 3.59 -6.98
N GLY A 131 -3.08 4.89 -6.94
CA GLY A 131 -1.90 5.46 -7.60
C GLY A 131 -0.59 5.11 -6.87
N ARG A 132 0.52 5.08 -7.63
CA ARG A 132 1.88 4.84 -7.08
C ARG A 132 2.25 5.78 -5.92
N ASN A 133 1.81 7.04 -5.95
CA ASN A 133 2.08 7.97 -4.86
C ASN A 133 1.32 7.61 -3.57
N MET A 134 0.12 7.05 -3.69
CA MET A 134 -0.63 6.54 -2.54
C MET A 134 0.12 5.35 -1.92
N LEU A 135 0.59 4.41 -2.75
CA LEU A 135 1.40 3.28 -2.28
C LEU A 135 2.69 3.74 -1.59
N LYS A 136 3.40 4.74 -2.13
CA LYS A 136 4.61 5.32 -1.51
C LYS A 136 4.33 5.83 -0.09
N ILE A 137 3.24 6.59 0.07
CA ILE A 137 2.82 7.14 1.36
C ILE A 137 2.44 6.00 2.31
N PHE A 138 1.63 5.04 1.83
CA PHE A 138 1.17 3.92 2.64
C PHE A 138 2.32 3.03 3.12
N ILE A 139 3.29 2.70 2.27
CA ILE A 139 4.45 1.90 2.65
C ILE A 139 5.20 2.60 3.79
N ARG A 140 5.54 3.89 3.62
CA ARG A 140 6.28 4.63 4.65
C ARG A 140 5.51 4.78 5.96
N GLU A 141 4.19 4.95 5.89
CA GLU A 141 3.34 5.06 7.09
C GLU A 141 3.16 3.72 7.81
N SER A 142 3.16 2.61 7.08
CA SER A 142 2.86 1.29 7.62
C SER A 142 4.08 0.51 8.13
N THR A 143 5.29 1.02 7.91
CA THR A 143 6.54 0.31 8.22
C THR A 143 7.44 1.01 9.23
N SER A 144 8.08 0.23 10.10
CA SER A 144 9.11 0.70 11.03
C SER A 144 10.52 0.78 10.41
N GLN A 145 10.76 0.06 9.30
CA GLN A 145 12.08 -0.16 8.69
C GLN A 145 11.96 -0.28 7.16
N ASN A 146 13.02 0.09 6.43
CA ASN A 146 13.03 0.14 4.96
C ASN A 146 13.73 -1.04 4.26
N SER A 147 14.66 -1.77 4.90
CA SER A 147 15.28 -2.95 4.27
C SER A 147 15.84 -3.93 5.32
N PRO A 148 15.32 -5.15 5.44
CA PRO A 148 14.01 -5.54 4.90
C PRO A 148 12.90 -4.61 5.41
N TRP A 149 11.85 -4.42 4.62
CA TRP A 149 10.69 -3.66 5.05
C TRP A 149 9.95 -4.42 6.16
N ILE A 150 9.72 -3.76 7.30
CA ILE A 150 9.02 -4.36 8.44
C ILE A 150 7.76 -3.56 8.73
N VAL A 151 6.61 -4.22 8.62
CA VAL A 151 5.30 -3.65 8.95
C VAL A 151 5.17 -3.44 10.45
N HIS A 152 4.55 -2.33 10.87
CA HIS A 152 4.26 -2.07 12.27
C HIS A 152 3.48 -3.21 12.91
N MET A 153 3.87 -3.60 14.14
CA MET A 153 3.30 -4.75 14.84
C MET A 153 1.77 -4.66 15.01
N ASP A 154 1.23 -3.46 15.24
CA ASP A 154 -0.22 -3.26 15.39
C ASP A 154 -0.98 -3.52 14.07
N LEU A 155 -0.40 -3.11 12.93
CA LEU A 155 -0.95 -3.40 11.61
C LEU A 155 -0.80 -4.87 11.27
N ALA A 156 0.35 -5.48 11.58
CA ALA A 156 0.58 -6.90 11.35
C ALA A 156 -0.44 -7.76 12.11
N LYS A 157 -0.69 -7.47 13.39
CA LYS A 157 -1.73 -8.12 14.18
C LYS A 157 -3.12 -7.90 13.60
N LYS A 158 -3.46 -6.65 13.26
CA LYS A 158 -4.78 -6.28 12.73
C LYS A 158 -5.12 -6.98 11.42
N TYR A 159 -4.14 -7.18 10.54
CA TYR A 159 -4.33 -7.77 9.22
C TYR A 159 -3.78 -9.19 9.08
N GLY A 160 -3.38 -9.83 10.19
CA GLY A 160 -2.89 -11.22 10.19
C GLY A 160 -1.61 -11.43 9.36
N ILE A 161 -0.70 -10.44 9.36
CA ILE A 161 0.55 -10.51 8.61
C ILE A 161 1.58 -11.34 9.40
N PRO A 162 2.21 -12.37 8.81
CA PRO A 162 3.24 -13.15 9.48
C PRO A 162 4.42 -12.28 9.91
N THR A 163 4.75 -12.32 11.19
CA THR A 163 5.88 -11.59 11.79
C THR A 163 7.08 -12.49 12.10
N GLU A 164 7.01 -13.76 11.73
CA GLU A 164 8.14 -14.68 11.84
C GLU A 164 9.06 -14.48 10.62
N PRO A 165 10.33 -14.14 10.83
CA PRO A 165 11.26 -13.96 9.73
C PRO A 165 11.52 -15.29 9.02
N PRO A 166 11.58 -15.32 7.68
CA PRO A 166 12.05 -16.48 6.93
C PRO A 166 13.43 -16.92 7.42
N LYS A 167 13.68 -18.24 7.49
CA LYS A 167 14.90 -18.82 8.08
C LYS A 167 16.19 -18.27 7.45
N ASP A 168 16.12 -18.01 6.17
CA ASP A 168 17.11 -17.45 5.26
C ASP A 168 17.35 -15.93 5.46
N MET A 169 16.46 -15.25 6.19
CA MET A 169 16.55 -13.81 6.48
C MET A 169 16.89 -13.51 7.96
N ILE A 170 16.93 -14.53 8.81
CA ILE A 170 17.23 -14.43 10.24
C ILE A 170 18.53 -13.64 10.48
N VAL A 171 19.63 -13.99 9.79
CA VAL A 171 20.94 -13.35 10.00
C VAL A 171 20.92 -11.84 9.69
N THR A 172 20.21 -11.44 8.63
CA THR A 172 20.11 -10.04 8.19
C THR A 172 19.20 -9.20 9.09
N ILE A 173 18.16 -9.81 9.66
CA ILE A 173 17.22 -9.14 10.55
C ILE A 173 17.85 -8.98 11.95
N PHE A 174 18.51 -10.01 12.47
CA PHE A 174 19.17 -9.93 13.77
C PHE A 174 20.31 -8.90 13.80
N SER A 175 21.04 -8.71 12.68
CA SER A 175 22.02 -7.63 12.61
C SER A 175 21.34 -6.25 12.70
N CYS A 176 20.26 -5.99 11.96
CA CYS A 176 19.51 -4.72 12.03
C CYS A 176 18.86 -4.48 13.41
N PHE A 177 18.35 -5.51 14.08
CA PHE A 177 17.76 -5.39 15.43
C PHE A 177 18.81 -5.10 16.50
N LEU A 178 20.01 -5.69 16.41
CA LEU A 178 21.11 -5.40 17.34
C LEU A 178 21.70 -3.99 17.13
N TYR A 179 21.76 -3.51 15.88
CA TYR A 179 22.11 -2.12 15.60
C TYR A 179 21.04 -1.14 16.11
N SER A 180 19.74 -1.45 16.02
CA SER A 180 18.70 -0.54 16.53
C SER A 180 18.59 -0.50 18.05
N LEU A 181 18.92 -1.59 18.77
CA LEU A 181 18.99 -1.61 20.23
C LEU A 181 20.20 -0.86 20.80
N SER A 182 21.33 -0.81 20.09
CA SER A 182 22.48 0.03 20.50
C SER A 182 22.22 1.53 20.30
N TYR A 183 21.27 1.90 19.44
CA TYR A 183 20.80 3.29 19.27
C TYR A 183 19.71 3.71 20.26
N TYR A 184 19.17 2.81 21.08
CA TYR A 184 18.04 3.11 21.98
C TYR A 184 18.38 3.17 23.46
N TYR A 185 19.67 3.06 23.84
CA TYR A 185 20.10 3.30 25.21
C TYR A 185 21.33 4.23 25.26
N ASP A 186 21.07 5.54 25.13
CA ASP A 186 21.98 6.58 25.60
C ASP A 186 21.23 7.41 26.67
N PRO A 187 21.57 7.26 27.96
CA PRO A 187 20.92 8.01 29.02
C PRO A 187 21.35 9.49 29.10
N ASN A 188 22.15 10.02 28.16
CA ASN A 188 22.74 11.36 28.32
C ASN A 188 23.08 12.20 27.07
N THR A 189 22.56 11.95 25.86
CA THR A 189 22.88 12.82 24.71
C THR A 189 21.70 13.44 23.96
N SER A 190 21.88 14.73 23.67
CA SER A 190 21.00 15.60 22.91
C SER A 190 21.05 15.25 21.42
N TRP A 191 19.88 14.98 20.86
CA TRP A 191 19.55 14.64 19.47
C TRP A 191 20.44 15.25 18.38
N LEU A 192 21.26 14.41 17.74
CA LEU A 192 21.73 14.59 16.38
C LEU A 192 21.78 13.23 15.68
N THR A 193 20.99 13.05 14.63
CA THR A 193 21.45 12.29 13.47
C THR A 193 21.07 13.03 12.21
N GLU A 194 22.12 13.36 11.46
CA GLU A 194 22.11 13.75 10.06
C GLU A 194 21.50 12.62 9.23
N TRP A 195 20.72 13.00 8.21
CA TRP A 195 20.34 12.16 7.08
C TRP A 195 20.90 12.78 5.81
#